data_AF-A0A4Y3FUR0-F1
#
_entry.id   AF-A0A4Y3FUR0-F1
#
_cell.length_a   1.000
_cell.length_b   1.000
_cell.length_c   1.000
_cell.angle_alpha   90.00
_cell.angle_beta   90.00
_cell.angle_gamma   90.00
#
_symmetry.space_group_name_H-M   'P 1'
#
loop_
_entity.id
_entity.type
_entity.pdbx_description
1 polymer ?
#
loop_
_entity_poly.entity_id
_entity_poly.type
_entity_poly.pdbx_seq_one_letter_code
_entity_poly.pdbx_strand_id
1 'polypeptide(L)' 'MLNSNSYALYIEADLSDYTGEWVAVVNREIVSHKKDIKEVYKEAKEKYPGKRPLLARVPEEKALIF' A
#
# COMPACT_ATOMS: atom_id res chain seq x y z
N MET A 1 -18.06 0.09 -13.05
CA MET A 1 -18.04 -0.76 -11.85
C MET A 1 -16.59 -0.92 -11.41
N LEU A 2 -16.18 -0.16 -10.40
CA LEU A 2 -14.89 -0.36 -9.73
C LEU A 2 -15.03 -1.64 -8.89
N ASN A 3 -14.19 -2.63 -9.19
CA ASN A 3 -14.26 -3.96 -8.62
C ASN A 3 -13.88 -3.88 -7.12
N SER A 4 -14.82 -4.16 -6.23
CA SER A 4 -14.76 -3.96 -4.76
C SER A 4 -13.69 -4.78 -4.02
N ASN A 5 -12.79 -5.45 -4.73
CA ASN A 5 -11.88 -6.46 -4.17
C ASN A 5 -10.53 -5.89 -3.72
N SER A 6 -10.19 -4.66 -4.11
CA SER A 6 -8.94 -3.98 -3.72
C SER A 6 -9.04 -3.29 -2.35
N TYR A 7 -10.25 -2.88 -1.96
CA TYR A 7 -10.50 -2.21 -0.67
C TYR A 7 -10.46 -3.19 0.52
N ALA A 8 -10.90 -4.43 0.32
CA ALA A 8 -10.92 -5.44 1.38
C ALA A 8 -9.51 -5.76 1.92
N LEU A 9 -8.48 -5.58 1.09
CA LEU A 9 -7.09 -5.79 1.53
C LEU A 9 -6.61 -4.74 2.54
N TYR A 10 -7.23 -3.56 2.51
CA TYR A 10 -6.94 -2.47 3.42
C TYR A 10 -7.46 -2.73 4.84
N ILE A 11 -8.35 -3.73 5.02
CA ILE A 11 -9.13 -3.91 6.25
C ILE A 11 -8.61 -5.05 7.15
N GLU A 12 -7.84 -6.02 6.62
CA GLU A 12 -7.31 -7.12 7.45
C GLU A 12 -5.84 -6.94 7.88
N ALA A 13 -5.05 -6.15 7.15
CA ALA A 13 -3.68 -5.85 7.55
C ALA A 13 -3.70 -4.68 8.54
N ASP A 14 -3.15 -4.87 9.74
CA ASP A 14 -2.87 -3.74 10.62
C ASP A 14 -1.80 -2.85 9.95
N LEU A 15 -2.21 -1.68 9.47
CA LEU A 15 -1.35 -0.72 8.78
C LEU A 15 -0.81 0.35 9.74
N SER A 16 -1.02 0.20 11.06
CA SER A 16 -0.54 1.16 12.06
C SER A 16 0.96 1.39 12.00
N ASP A 17 1.73 0.37 11.65
CA ASP A 17 3.19 0.45 11.57
C ASP A 17 3.68 1.27 10.38
N TYR A 18 2.79 1.54 9.41
CA TYR A 18 3.09 2.27 8.18
C TYR A 18 2.44 3.65 8.14
N THR A 19 1.92 4.15 9.26
CA THR A 19 1.29 5.47 9.35
C THR A 19 2.22 6.55 8.78
N GLY A 20 1.71 7.32 7.82
CA GLY A 20 2.50 8.34 7.15
C GLY A 20 3.53 7.79 6.17
N GLU A 21 3.37 6.55 5.69
CA GLU A 21 4.17 5.95 4.63
C GLU A 21 3.33 5.58 3.40
N TRP A 22 4.01 5.46 2.27
CA TRP A 22 3.50 4.76 1.10
C TRP A 22 3.81 3.28 1.27
N VAL A 23 2.86 2.42 0.93
CA VAL A 23 3.03 0.97 0.89
C VAL A 23 2.84 0.46 -0.53
N ALA A 24 3.65 -0.52 -0.93
CA ALA A 24 3.45 -1.31 -2.14
C ALA A 24 2.93 -2.69 -1.77
N VAL A 25 1.85 -3.09 -2.43
CA VAL A 25 1.21 -4.39 -2.23
C VAL A 25 1.26 -5.21 -3.50
N VAL A 26 1.73 -6.46 -3.38
CA VAL A 26 1.75 -7.47 -4.46
C VAL A 26 1.20 -8.77 -3.89
N ASN A 27 0.29 -9.45 -4.61
CA ASN A 27 -0.29 -10.72 -4.18
C ASN A 27 -0.82 -10.73 -2.73
N ARG A 28 -1.37 -9.60 -2.28
CA ARG A 28 -1.92 -9.38 -0.94
C ARG A 28 -0.90 -9.20 0.20
N GLU A 29 0.38 -9.02 -0.14
CA GLU A 29 1.45 -8.78 0.85
C GLU A 29 2.06 -7.39 0.65
N ILE A 30 2.43 -6.73 1.75
CA ILE A 30 3.21 -5.48 1.71
C ILE A 30 4.66 -5.84 1.41
N VAL A 31 5.16 -5.37 0.27
CA VAL A 31 6.49 -5.74 -0.23
C VAL A 31 7.52 -4.60 -0.12
N SER A 32 7.06 -3.37 0.10
CA SER A 32 7.88 -2.19 0.38
C SER A 32 7.03 -1.13 1.08
N HIS A 33 7.63 -0.37 1.98
CA HIS A 33 7.01 0.78 2.63
C HIS A 33 8.06 1.86 2.91
N LYS A 34 7.78 3.11 2.52
CA LYS A 34 8.66 4.29 2.73
C LYS A 34 7.87 5.59 2.62
N LYS A 35 8.47 6.71 3.04
CA LYS A 35 7.89 8.06 2.88
C LYS A 35 7.84 8.54 1.43
N ASP A 36 8.76 8.10 0.57
CA ASP A 36 8.81 8.50 -0.85
C ASP A 36 8.19 7.41 -1.76
N ILE A 37 7.15 7.79 -2.52
CA ILE A 37 6.44 6.89 -3.43
C ILE A 37 7.32 6.33 -4.56
N LYS A 38 8.31 7.09 -5.04
CA LYS A 38 9.21 6.65 -6.12
C LYS A 38 10.10 5.52 -5.62
N GLU A 39 10.58 5.63 -4.38
CA GLU A 39 11.39 4.58 -3.77
C GLU A 39 10.58 3.31 -3.53
N VAL A 40 9.34 3.45 -3.03
CA VAL A 40 8.41 2.32 -2.85
C VAL A 40 8.12 1.61 -4.17
N TYR A 41 7.85 2.36 -5.23
CA TYR A 41 7.60 1.79 -6.55
C TYR A 41 8.84 1.09 -7.13
N LYS A 42 10.00 1.73 -7.02
CA LYS A 42 11.28 1.18 -7.50
C LYS A 42 11.59 -0.14 -6.78
N GLU A 43 11.54 -0.15 -5.46
CA GLU A 43 11.83 -1.35 -4.66
C GLU A 43 10.84 -2.48 -4.96
N ALA A 44 9.55 -2.18 -5.08
CA ALA A 44 8.54 -3.17 -5.43
C ALA A 44 8.75 -3.77 -6.83
N LYS A 45 9.22 -2.96 -7.80
CA LYS A 45 9.55 -3.43 -9.15
C LYS A 45 10.82 -4.27 -9.20
N GLU A 46 11.82 -3.93 -8.40
CA GLU A 46 13.06 -4.71 -8.27
C GLU A 46 12.79 -6.08 -7.62
N LYS A 47 11.96 -6.11 -6.56
CA LYS A 47 11.59 -7.37 -5.88
C LYS A 47 10.64 -8.25 -6.70
N TYR A 48 9.71 -7.64 -7.44
CA TYR A 48 8.67 -8.35 -8.20
C TYR A 48 8.64 -7.90 -9.66
N PRO A 49 9.68 -8.24 -10.46
CA PRO A 49 9.72 -7.90 -11.87
C PRO A 49 8.52 -8.50 -12.60
N GLY A 50 7.91 -7.72 -13.49
CA GLY A 50 6.73 -8.12 -14.27
C GLY A 50 5.39 -8.06 -13.52
N LYS A 51 5.37 -7.79 -12.20
CA LYS A 51 4.13 -7.50 -11.47
C LYS A 51 3.85 -5.99 -11.46
N ARG A 52 2.57 -5.63 -11.33
CA ARG A 52 2.13 -4.24 -11.12
C ARG A 52 1.75 -4.08 -9.64
N PRO A 53 2.61 -3.46 -8.81
CA PRO A 53 2.28 -3.24 -7.41
C PRO A 53 1.12 -2.25 -7.28
N LEU A 54 0.25 -2.48 -6.30
CA LEU A 54 -0.72 -1.49 -5.85
C LEU A 54 0.00 -0.55 -4.87
N LEU A 55 -0.09 0.76 -5.11
CA LEU A 55 0.48 1.76 -4.22
C LEU A 55 -0.63 2.42 -3.43
N ALA A 56 -0.46 2.52 -2.12
CA ALA A 56 -1.38 3.19 -1.23
C ALA A 56 -0.63 4.08 -0.24
N ARG A 57 -1.19 5.25 0.06
CA ARG A 57 -0.74 6.11 1.14
C ARG A 57 -1.49 5.73 2.41
N VAL A 58 -0.78 5.51 3.50
CA VAL A 58 -1.39 5.35 4.82
C VAL A 58 -1.48 6.75 5.45
N PRO A 59 -2.69 7.25 5.75
CA PRO A 59 -2.86 8.58 6.31
C PRO A 59 -2.26 8.65 7.73
N GLU A 60 -1.74 9.82 8.10
CA GLU A 60 -1.13 10.07 9.42
C GLU A 60 -2.18 10.19 10.52
N GLU A 61 -3.36 10.68 10.17
CA GLU A 61 -4.50 10.77 11.07
C GLU A 61 -5.58 9.80 10.61
N LYS A 62 -6.18 9.09 11.57
CA LYS A 62 -7.46 8.41 11.35
C LYS A 62 -8.41 9.49 10.85
N ALA A 63 -8.73 9.49 9.56
CA ALA A 63 -9.79 10.33 9.03
C ALA A 63 -11.10 9.91 9.74
N LEU A 64 -11.41 10.57 10.85
CA LEU A 64 -12.72 10.54 11.47
C LEU A 64 -13.63 11.29 10.52
N ILE A 65 -14.31 10.54 9.65
CA ILE A 65 -15.43 11.06 8.90
C ILE A 65 -16.60 11.07 9.90
N PHE A 66 -17.01 12.26 10.33
CA PHE A 66 -18.20 12.50 11.16
C PHE A 66 -19.48 12.40 10.32
#